data_AF-U5CW06-F1
#
_entry.id   AF-U5CW06-F1
#
_cell.length_a   1.000
_cell.length_b   1.000
_cell.length_c   1.000
_cell.angle_alpha   90.00
_cell.angle_beta   90.00
_cell.angle_gamma   90.00
#
_symmetry.space_group_name_H-M   'P 1'
#
loop_
_entity.id
_entity.type
_entity.pdbx_description
1 polymer ?
#
loop_
_entity_poly.entity_id
_entity_poly.type
_entity_poly.pdbx_seq_one_letter_code
_entity_poly.pdbx_strand_id
1 'polypeptide(L)'
;MPQEILMLGGEPLRQYTVRSYGPPRAMVFQAVVIVHGRTFQGEASRTKKDIEKSITLEALIFIDLLPTFADTLSDTLRENEGLRQCQAKLLVALDA
;
A
#
# COMPACT_ATOMS: atom_id res chain seq x y z
N MET A 1 23.23 -8.88 -12.40
CA MET A 1 22.08 -9.39 -11.60
C MET A 1 20.82 -9.14 -12.42
N PRO A 2 19.98 -10.15 -12.67
CA PRO A 2 18.76 -9.98 -13.46
C PRO A 2 17.71 -9.17 -12.67
N GLN A 3 17.01 -8.27 -13.36
CA GLN A 3 15.89 -7.49 -12.85
C GLN A 3 14.59 -8.16 -13.35
N GLU A 4 13.62 -8.38 -12.47
CA GLU A 4 12.29 -8.85 -12.88
C GLU A 4 11.40 -7.63 -13.13
N ILE A 5 10.98 -7.47 -14.39
CA ILE A 5 10.16 -6.35 -14.86
C ILE A 5 8.85 -6.94 -15.37
N LEU A 6 7.74 -6.61 -14.70
CA LEU A 6 6.40 -6.90 -15.22
C LEU A 6 5.93 -5.73 -16.09
N MET A 7 5.45 -6.04 -17.30
CA MET A 7 4.95 -5.05 -18.27
C MET A 7 3.44 -5.19 -18.45
N LEU A 8 2.69 -4.07 -18.43
CA LEU A 8 1.28 -4.01 -18.86
C LEU A 8 1.08 -2.72 -19.64
N GLY A 9 0.59 -2.83 -20.87
CA GLY A 9 0.31 -1.66 -21.72
C GLY A 9 1.55 -0.89 -22.20
N GLY A 10 2.76 -1.47 -22.12
CA GLY A 10 4.01 -0.83 -22.53
C GLY A 10 4.76 -0.11 -21.42
N GLU A 11 4.14 0.04 -20.23
CA GLU A 11 4.77 0.59 -19.05
C GLU A 11 5.22 -0.52 -18.09
N PRO A 12 6.41 -0.41 -17.47
CA PRO A 12 6.82 -1.34 -16.42
C PRO A 12 5.94 -1.12 -15.18
N LEU A 13 5.00 -2.04 -14.98
CA LEU A 13 4.09 -2.03 -13.84
C LEU A 13 4.85 -2.15 -12.52
N ARG A 14 5.83 -3.05 -12.48
CA ARG A 14 6.60 -3.41 -11.30
C ARG A 14 8.03 -3.75 -11.69
N GLN A 15 8.99 -3.01 -11.14
CA GLN A 15 10.42 -3.33 -11.26
C GLN A 15 10.93 -3.77 -9.89
N TYR A 16 11.41 -5.00 -9.77
CA TYR A 16 11.99 -5.55 -8.55
C TYR A 16 13.52 -5.62 -8.65
N THR A 17 14.21 -4.98 -7.72
CA THR A 17 15.68 -4.98 -7.65
C THR A 17 16.14 -5.41 -6.27
N VAL A 18 16.98 -6.45 -6.20
CA VAL A 18 17.64 -6.87 -4.96
C VAL A 18 19.08 -6.42 -4.95
N ARG A 19 19.47 -5.70 -3.90
CA ARG A 19 20.85 -5.38 -3.56
C ARG A 19 21.32 -6.33 -2.48
N SER A 20 22.57 -6.76 -2.56
CA SER A 20 23.22 -7.58 -1.53
C SER A 20 24.55 -6.95 -1.14
N TYR A 21 24.83 -6.88 0.15
CA TYR A 21 26.02 -6.25 0.70
C TYR A 21 26.58 -7.05 1.89
N GLY A 22 27.88 -6.88 2.15
CA GLY A 22 28.58 -7.56 3.24
C GLY A 22 29.26 -8.88 2.83
N PRO A 23 30.07 -9.46 3.74
CA PRO A 23 30.81 -10.69 3.47
C PRO A 23 29.88 -11.91 3.40
N PRO A 24 30.27 -13.01 2.75
CA PRO A 24 29.39 -14.18 2.54
C PRO A 24 28.69 -14.73 3.80
N ARG A 25 29.36 -14.67 4.96
CA ARG A 25 28.83 -15.16 6.25
C ARG A 25 27.96 -14.14 7.00
N ALA A 26 27.93 -12.89 6.53
CA ALA A 26 27.10 -11.83 7.09
C ALA A 26 26.49 -10.99 5.95
N MET A 27 26.05 -11.67 4.89
CA MET A 27 25.37 -11.03 3.77
C MET A 27 24.06 -10.43 4.27
N VAL A 28 23.76 -9.26 3.75
CA VAL A 28 22.48 -8.57 3.93
C VAL A 28 21.94 -8.30 2.55
N PHE A 29 20.64 -8.50 2.41
CA PHE A 29 19.90 -8.26 1.21
C PHE A 29 18.93 -7.11 1.47
N GLN A 30 18.59 -6.35 0.43
CA GLN A 30 17.60 -5.29 0.46
C GLN A 30 16.92 -5.22 -0.90
N ALA A 31 15.59 -5.15 -0.93
CA ALA A 31 14.86 -5.00 -2.18
C ALA A 31 14.34 -3.59 -2.35
N VAL A 32 14.18 -3.21 -3.61
CA VAL A 32 13.52 -2.01 -4.06
C VAL A 32 12.51 -2.43 -5.10
N VAL A 33 11.25 -2.02 -4.91
CA VAL A 33 10.17 -2.21 -5.89
C VAL A 33 9.72 -0.85 -6.36
N ILE A 34 9.63 -0.67 -7.67
CA ILE A 34 9.00 0.50 -8.26
C ILE A 34 7.64 0.07 -8.79
N VAL A 35 6.56 0.68 -8.31
CA VAL A 35 5.20 0.46 -8.81
C VAL A 35 4.58 1.79 -9.20
N HIS A 36 4.16 1.92 -10.46
CA HIS A 36 3.52 3.14 -10.98
C HIS A 36 4.36 4.40 -10.71
N GLY A 37 5.67 4.31 -10.90
CA GLY A 37 6.63 5.39 -10.64
C GLY A 37 6.94 5.68 -9.17
N ARG A 38 6.27 5.01 -8.22
CA ARG A 38 6.57 5.12 -6.78
C ARG A 38 7.55 4.04 -6.37
N THR A 39 8.55 4.42 -5.57
CA THR A 39 9.60 3.51 -5.10
C THR A 39 9.30 3.08 -3.67
N PHE A 40 9.27 1.78 -3.43
CA PHE A 40 9.17 1.12 -2.13
C PHE A 40 10.49 0.41 -1.84
N GLN A 41 10.94 0.47 -0.61
CA GLN A 41 12.20 -0.12 -0.19
C GLN A 41 11.94 -1.00 1.02
N GLY A 42 12.03 -2.32 0.79
CA GLY A 42 11.75 -3.30 1.82
C GLY A 42 12.85 -3.32 2.87
N GLU A 43 12.47 -3.75 4.08
CA GLU A 43 13.38 -3.92 5.19
C GLU A 43 14.56 -4.85 4.83
N ALA A 44 15.78 -4.45 5.22
CA ALA A 44 16.97 -5.24 4.97
C ALA A 44 16.97 -6.52 5.81
N SER A 45 17.24 -7.68 5.18
CA SER A 45 17.29 -8.97 5.88
C SER A 45 18.47 -9.83 5.48
N ARG A 46 18.75 -10.85 6.28
CA ARG A 46 19.71 -11.93 6.00
C ARG A 46 19.23 -12.88 4.92
N THR A 47 17.93 -12.90 4.61
CA THR A 47 17.37 -13.81 3.60
C THR A 47 16.62 -13.05 2.52
N LYS A 48 16.70 -13.53 1.28
CA LYS A 48 15.95 -12.96 0.15
C LYS A 48 14.43 -13.08 0.34
N LYS A 49 13.97 -14.14 1.01
CA LYS A 49 12.55 -14.42 1.23
C LYS A 49 11.88 -13.41 2.15
N ASP A 50 12.57 -13.01 3.23
CA ASP A 50 12.01 -12.05 4.18
C ASP A 50 11.81 -10.68 3.53
N ILE A 51 12.70 -10.33 2.61
CA ILE A 51 12.67 -9.06 1.88
C ILE A 51 11.58 -9.06 0.83
N GLU A 52 11.43 -10.17 0.11
CA GLU A 52 10.34 -10.34 -0.86
C GLU A 52 8.99 -10.18 -0.14
N LYS A 53 8.85 -10.80 1.04
CA LYS A 53 7.65 -10.66 1.86
C LYS A 53 7.45 -9.22 2.34
N SER A 54 8.48 -8.56 2.86
CA SER A 54 8.35 -7.20 3.41
C SER A 54 7.93 -6.21 2.32
N ILE A 55 8.60 -6.24 1.17
CA ILE A 55 8.36 -5.27 0.10
C ILE A 55 7.05 -5.51 -0.63
N THR A 56 6.65 -6.77 -0.79
CA THR A 56 5.35 -7.12 -1.39
C THR A 56 4.23 -6.61 -0.50
N LEU A 57 4.36 -6.76 0.82
CA LEU A 57 3.38 -6.30 1.78
C LEU A 57 3.30 -4.76 1.80
N GLU A 58 4.44 -4.06 1.83
CA GLU A 58 4.47 -2.59 1.77
C GLU A 58 3.83 -2.04 0.50
N ALA A 59 4.21 -2.57 -0.66
CA ALA A 59 3.65 -2.14 -1.94
C ALA A 59 2.14 -2.41 -2.01
N LEU A 60 1.69 -3.59 -1.57
CA LEU A 60 0.27 -3.96 -1.55
C LEU A 60 -0.56 -3.02 -0.65
N ILE A 61 -0.08 -2.76 0.57
CA ILE A 61 -0.75 -1.84 1.50
C ILE A 61 -0.90 -0.47 0.85
N PHE A 62 0.15 0.02 0.22
CA PHE A 62 0.14 1.38 -0.31
C PHE A 62 -0.75 1.53 -1.56
N ILE A 63 -0.71 0.55 -2.46
CA ILE A 63 -1.39 0.64 -3.75
C ILE A 63 -2.86 0.28 -3.62
N ASP A 64 -3.17 -0.82 -2.93
CA ASP A 64 -4.49 -1.41 -2.96
C ASP A 64 -5.27 -1.11 -1.67
N LEU A 65 -4.61 -1.18 -0.51
CA LEU A 65 -5.30 -1.09 0.78
C LEU A 65 -5.58 0.35 1.21
N LEU A 66 -4.61 1.26 1.08
CA LEU A 66 -4.77 2.64 1.53
C LEU A 66 -5.88 3.39 0.78
N PRO A 67 -6.00 3.33 -0.56
CA PRO A 67 -7.10 3.98 -1.27
C PRO A 67 -8.45 3.39 -0.87
N THR A 68 -8.56 2.05 -0.85
CA THR A 68 -9.80 1.36 -0.41
C THR A 68 -10.22 1.78 1.00
N PHE A 69 -9.25 1.92 1.91
CA PHE A 69 -9.52 2.37 3.27
C PHE A 69 -9.97 3.84 3.30
N ALA A 70 -9.33 4.72 2.54
CA ALA A 70 -9.71 6.12 2.43
C ALA A 70 -11.14 6.28 1.88
N ASP A 71 -11.50 5.51 0.85
CA ASP A 71 -12.85 5.51 0.26
C ASP A 71 -13.89 5.04 1.28
N THR A 72 -13.62 3.93 1.97
CA THR A 72 -14.50 3.41 3.02
C THR A 72 -14.70 4.42 4.15
N LEU A 73 -13.62 5.09 4.58
CA LEU A 73 -13.73 6.15 5.59
C LEU A 73 -14.56 7.33 5.08
N SER A 74 -14.39 7.72 3.82
CA SER A 74 -15.17 8.81 3.21
C SER A 74 -16.66 8.47 3.17
N ASP A 75 -16.99 7.23 2.81
CA ASP A 75 -18.37 6.74 2.77
C ASP A 75 -19.02 6.73 4.14
N THR A 76 -18.33 6.20 5.14
CA THR A 76 -18.86 6.17 6.52
C THR A 76 -19.05 7.57 7.08
N LEU A 77 -18.15 8.52 6.79
CA LEU A 77 -18.32 9.92 7.21
C LEU A 77 -19.57 10.56 6.59
N ARG A 78 -19.80 10.35 5.29
CA ARG A 78 -20.98 10.85 4.58
C ARG A 78 -22.29 10.26 5.14
N GLU A 79 -22.30 8.96 5.42
CA GLU A 79 -23.45 8.29 6.04
C GLU A 79 -23.77 8.88 7.42
N ASN A 80 -22.74 9.09 8.25
CA ASN A 80 -22.90 9.69 9.57
C ASN A 80 -23.47 11.12 9.48
N GLU A 81 -23.02 11.92 8.51
CA GLU A 81 -23.59 13.25 8.29
C GLU A 81 -25.08 13.16 7.91
N GLY A 82 -25.45 12.24 7.01
CA GLY A 82 -26.84 11.98 6.63
C GLY A 82 -27.71 11.58 7.81
N LEU A 83 -27.21 10.71 8.70
CA LEU A 83 -27.90 10.31 9.92
C LEU A 83 -28.11 11.49 10.87
N ARG A 84 -27.11 12.35 11.05
CA ARG A 84 -27.23 13.56 11.89
C ARG A 84 -28.27 14.54 11.34
N GLN A 85 -28.32 14.72 10.02
CA GLN A 85 -29.34 15.55 9.38
C GLN A 85 -30.75 14.94 9.56
N CYS A 86 -30.89 13.62 9.45
CA CYS A 86 -32.15 12.92 9.71
C CYS A 86 -32.60 13.10 11.17
N GLN A 87 -31.69 12.92 12.12
CA GLN A 87 -31.94 13.11 13.54
C GLN A 87 -32.39 14.55 13.84
N ALA A 88 -31.74 15.56 13.24
CA ALA A 88 -32.11 16.96 13.42
C ALA A 88 -33.53 17.26 12.88
N LYS A 89 -33.89 16.71 11.71
CA LYS A 89 -35.24 16.85 11.14
C LYS A 89 -36.31 16.23 12.04
N LEU A 90 -36.06 15.05 12.58
CA LEU A 90 -36.98 14.38 13.49
C LEU A 90 -37.19 15.17 14.77
N LEU A 91 -36.13 15.75 15.34
CA LEU A 91 -36.23 16.57 16.53
C LEU A 91 -37.12 17.80 16.30
N VAL A 92 -36.89 18.53 15.20
CA VAL A 92 -37.73 19.68 14.82
C VAL A 92 -39.19 19.28 14.61
N ALA A 93 -39.46 18.10 14.04
CA ALA A 93 -40.82 17.62 13.82
C ALA A 93 -41.55 17.22 15.12
N LEU A 94 -40.82 16.87 16.18
CA LEU A 94 -41.39 16.56 17.49
C LEU A 94 -41.67 17.82 18.32
N ASP A 95 -40.94 18.91 18.06
CA ASP A 95 -41.09 20.19 18.74
C ASP A 95 -42.16 21.11 18.10
N ALA A 96 -42.83 20.66 17.03
CA ALA A 96 -43.85 21.40 16.26
C ALA A 96 -45.28 20.90 16.53
#